data_AF-A0A840Q649-F1
#
_entry.id   AF-A0A840Q649-F1
#
_cell.length_a   1.000
_cell.length_b   1.000
_cell.length_c   1.000
_cell.angle_alpha   90.00
_cell.angle_beta   90.00
_cell.angle_gamma   90.00
#
_symmetry.space_group_name_H-M   'P 1'
#
loop_
_entity.id
_entity.type
_entity.pdbx_description
1 polymer ?
#
loop_
_entity_poly.entity_id
_entity_poly.type
_entity_poly.pdbx_seq_one_letter_code
_entity_poly.pdbx_strand_id
1 'polypeptide(L)' 'MRPGQHETILLDRPPCGLDEQEWLRCNQQLPRFLPPVAVLNVVTRDGTTYSYEGIRDAD' A
#
# COMPACT_ATOMS: atom_id res chain seq x y z
N MET A 1 -5.58 -2.16 -10.74
CA MET A 1 -4.27 -1.72 -11.25
C MET A 1 -3.63 -2.79 -12.15
N ARG A 2 -2.63 -2.40 -12.95
CA ARG A 2 -1.79 -3.25 -13.80
C ARG A 2 -0.33 -3.25 -13.30
N PRO A 3 0.50 -4.22 -13.69
CA PRO A 3 1.92 -4.22 -13.36
C PRO A 3 2.63 -2.92 -13.80
N GLY A 4 3.52 -2.40 -12.97
CA GLY A 4 4.24 -1.14 -13.22
C GLY A 4 3.39 0.13 -13.21
N GLN A 5 2.10 0.03 -12.84
CA GLN A 5 1.20 1.19 -12.75
C GLN A 5 1.41 1.93 -11.43
N HIS A 6 1.36 3.26 -11.48
CA HIS A 6 1.28 4.12 -10.30
C HIS A 6 -0.16 4.59 -10.10
N GLU A 7 -0.71 4.42 -8.90
CA GLU A 7 -2.04 4.89 -8.53
C GLU A 7 -1.98 5.60 -7.19
N THR A 8 -2.73 6.70 -7.06
CA THR A 8 -2.86 7.45 -5.82
C THR A 8 -4.33 7.51 -5.43
N ILE A 9 -4.64 7.12 -4.20
CA ILE A 9 -5.99 7.17 -3.64
C ILE A 9 -6.02 8.02 -2.38
N LEU A 10 -7.18 8.61 -2.11
CA LEU A 10 -7.45 9.38 -0.90
C LEU A 10 -8.31 8.55 0.05
N LEU A 11 -7.87 8.40 1.30
CA LEU A 11 -8.62 7.71 2.36
C LEU A 11 -8.76 8.58 3.60
N ASP A 12 -9.89 8.50 4.28
CA ASP A 12 -10.07 9.19 5.57
C ASP A 12 -9.31 8.52 6.74
N ARG A 13 -8.68 7.37 6.50
CA ARG A 13 -7.98 6.58 7.52
C ARG A 13 -6.74 5.88 6.96
N PRO A 14 -5.77 5.52 7.81
CA PRO A 14 -4.63 4.70 7.40
C PRO A 14 -5.09 3.36 6.82
N PRO A 15 -4.43 2.85 5.77
CA PRO A 15 -4.84 1.62 5.10
C PRO A 15 -4.74 0.38 6.01
N CYS A 16 -3.81 0.37 6.96
CA CYS A 16 -3.53 -0.76 7.85
C CYS A 16 -3.97 -0.54 9.31
N GLY A 17 -4.81 0.46 9.58
CA GLY A 17 -5.17 0.82 10.96
C GLY A 17 -4.01 1.41 11.77
N LEU A 18 -4.21 1.63 13.06
CA LEU A 18 -3.20 2.18 13.99
C LEU A 18 -2.77 1.19 15.09
N ASP A 19 -3.40 0.01 15.17
CA ASP A 19 -2.95 -1.03 16.08
C ASP A 19 -1.60 -1.57 15.63
N GLU A 20 -0.59 -1.57 16.51
CA GLU A 20 0.81 -1.79 16.12
C GLU A 20 1.06 -3.18 15.51
N GLN A 21 0.43 -4.24 16.06
CA GLN A 21 0.62 -5.60 15.55
C GLN A 21 -0.13 -5.82 14.23
N GLU A 22 -1.37 -5.35 14.14
CA GLU A 22 -2.14 -5.47 12.90
C GLU A 22 -1.55 -4.59 11.79
N TRP A 23 -1.07 -3.41 12.14
CA TRP A 23 -0.39 -2.49 11.23
C TRP A 23 0.83 -3.14 10.60
N LEU A 24 1.72 -3.74 11.40
CA LEU A 24 2.93 -4.36 10.87
C LEU A 24 2.60 -5.52 9.90
N ARG A 25 1.65 -6.38 10.28
CA ARG A 25 1.22 -7.50 9.42
C ARG A 25 0.58 -7.03 8.13
N CYS A 26 -0.31 -6.05 8.20
CA CYS A 26 -0.98 -5.50 7.03
C CYS A 26 0.02 -4.84 6.07
N ASN A 27 0.95 -4.01 6.57
CA ASN A 27 1.96 -3.37 5.71
C ASN A 27 2.87 -4.38 5.01
N GLN A 28 3.12 -5.55 5.63
CA GLN A 28 3.88 -6.64 4.99
C GLN A 28 3.06 -7.41 3.95
N GLN A 29 1.75 -7.53 4.17
CA GLN A 29 0.87 -8.31 3.30
C GLN A 29 0.34 -7.51 2.11
N LEU A 30 0.07 -6.21 2.28
CA LEU A 30 -0.55 -5.36 1.25
C LEU A 30 0.26 -5.33 -0.07
N PRO A 31 1.60 -5.23 -0.06
CA PRO A 31 2.45 -5.42 -1.24
C PRO A 31 2.21 -6.72 -2.03
N ARG A 32 1.77 -7.81 -1.38
CA ARG A 32 1.51 -9.10 -2.04
C ARG A 32 0.21 -9.12 -2.83
N PHE A 33 -0.70 -8.20 -2.53
CA PHE A 33 -1.98 -8.07 -3.24
C PHE A 33 -1.92 -7.06 -4.39
N LEU A 34 -0.87 -6.25 -4.44
CA LEU A 34 -0.65 -5.32 -5.54
C LEU A 34 -0.08 -6.07 -6.75
N PRO A 35 -0.43 -5.67 -7.98
CA PRO A 35 0.24 -6.20 -9.15
C PRO A 35 1.75 -5.95 -9.07
N PRO A 36 2.58 -6.85 -9.64
CA PRO A 36 4.03 -6.72 -9.59
C PRO A 36 4.50 -5.33 -10.02
N VAL A 37 5.43 -4.75 -9.26
CA VAL A 37 6.05 -3.45 -9.55
C VAL A 37 5.06 -2.28 -9.59
N ALA A 38 3.80 -2.49 -9.22
CA ALA A 38 2.79 -1.46 -9.20
C ALA A 38 2.86 -0.70 -7.88
N VAL A 39 2.73 0.62 -7.92
CA VAL A 39 2.84 1.48 -6.73
C VAL A 39 1.47 2.05 -6.39
N LEU A 40 1.05 1.80 -5.15
CA LEU A 40 -0.12 2.41 -4.55
C LEU A 40 0.32 3.47 -3.53
N ASN A 41 -0.05 4.71 -3.77
CA ASN A 41 0.06 5.80 -2.80
C ASN A 41 -1.30 6.03 -2.15
N VAL A 42 -1.34 5.98 -0.83
CA VAL A 42 -2.51 6.29 -0.04
C VAL A 42 -2.25 7.60 0.67
N VAL A 43 -3.00 8.64 0.31
CA VAL A 43 -2.95 9.94 0.98
C VAL A 43 -4.12 10.00 1.95
N THR A 44 -3.82 10.17 3.24
CA THR A 44 -4.85 10.32 4.26
C THR A 44 -5.32 11.77 4.38
N ARG A 45 -6.47 11.99 5.01
CA ARG A 45 -7.07 13.34 5.14
C ARG A 45 -6.19 14.35 5.90
N ASP A 46 -5.34 13.88 6.80
CA ASP A 46 -4.31 14.66 7.50
C ASP A 46 -3.07 14.97 6.64
N GLY A 47 -3.03 14.46 5.41
CA GLY A 47 -1.93 14.66 4.46
C GLY A 47 -0.81 13.63 4.56
N THR A 48 -0.91 12.66 5.47
CA THR A 48 0.07 11.58 5.57
C THR A 48 0.00 10.70 4.33
N THR A 49 1.16 10.39 3.75
CA THR A 49 1.25 9.54 2.55
C THR A 49 1.89 8.20 2.90
N TYR A 50 1.21 7.12 2.54
CA TYR A 50 1.68 5.75 2.66
C TYR A 50 1.89 5.16 1.27
N SER A 51 3.11 4.69 0.97
CA SER A 51 3.44 4.13 -0.34
C SER A 51 3.70 2.63 -0.22
N TYR A 52 3.12 1.88 -1.15
CA TYR A 52 3.23 0.42 -1.24
C TYR A 52 3.62 0.03 -2.65
N GLU A 53 4.62 -0.82 -2.80
CA GLU A 53 5.03 -1.37 -4.08
C GLU A 53 4.71 -2.86 -4.14
N GLY A 54 4.11 -3.31 -5.23
CA GLY A 54 3.82 -4.71 -5.47
C GLY A 54 5.09 -5.54 -5.60
N ILE A 55 5.16 -6.63 -4.85
CA ILE A 55 6.33 -7.51 -4.88
C ILE A 55 6.47 -8.07 -6.29
N ARG A 56 7.64 -7.84 -6.88
CA ARG A 56 8.05 -8.53 -8.09
C ARG A 56 8.38 -9.96 -7.66
N ASP A 57 7.58 -10.95 -8.10
CA ASP A 57 8.00 -12.35 -7.98
C ASP A 57 9.43 -12.44 -8.54
N ALA A 58 10.36 -12.80 -7.67
CA ALA A 58 11.71 -13.09 -8.07
C ALA A 58 11.65 -14.40 -8.86
N ASP A 59 12.08 -14.34 -10.11
CA ASP A 59 12.32 -15.51 -10.97
C ASP A 59 13.24 -16.52 -10.26
#